data_AF-A0A658NJ75-F1
#
_entry.id   AF-A0A658NJ75-F1
#
_cell.length_a   1.000
_cell.length_b   1.000
_cell.length_c   1.000
_cell.angle_alpha   90.00
_cell.angle_beta   90.00
_cell.angle_gamma   90.00
#
_symmetry.space_group_name_H-M   'P 1'
#
loop_
_entity.id
_entity.type
_entity.pdbx_description
1 polymer ?
#
loop_
_entity_poly.entity_id
_entity_poly.type
_entity_poly.pdbx_seq_one_letter_code
_entity_poly.pdbx_strand_id
1 'polypeptide(L)'
;SFIPRHMRKGLMALTPVRRIRHAVMKDLGLPDDMFRFVNYPTRFDCRETTRVLKGTGIAVPPLENYAWRLWDYWERHLDPDLFVD
;
A
#
# COMPACT_ATOMS: atom_id res chain seq x y z
N SER A 1 0.25 20.29 -12.19
CA SER A 1 1.25 20.07 -13.25
C SER A 1 0.84 18.88 -14.09
N PHE A 2 0.51 19.13 -15.36
CA PHE A 2 -0.19 18.20 -16.26
C PHE A 2 0.85 17.35 -17.00
N ILE A 3 1.33 16.28 -16.36
CA ILE A 3 2.25 15.32 -17.02
C ILE A 3 1.39 14.29 -17.75
N PRO A 4 1.43 14.20 -19.09
CA PRO A 4 0.60 13.28 -19.85
C PRO A 4 0.88 11.81 -19.49
N ARG A 5 -0.17 10.98 -19.39
CA ARG A 5 -0.08 9.57 -18.92
C ARG A 5 0.89 8.70 -19.74
N HIS A 6 1.13 9.04 -21.00
CA HIS A 6 2.05 8.32 -21.88
C HIS A 6 3.53 8.62 -21.60
N MET A 7 3.87 9.84 -21.17
CA MET A 7 5.25 10.19 -20.80
C MET A 7 5.69 9.55 -19.48
N ARG A 8 4.77 9.38 -18.51
CA ARG A 8 5.05 8.67 -17.24
C ARG A 8 5.39 7.19 -17.46
N LYS A 9 4.74 6.52 -18.42
CA LYS A 9 5.04 5.12 -18.76
C LYS A 9 6.46 4.96 -19.34
N GLY A 10 6.89 5.89 -20.20
CA GLY A 10 8.24 5.88 -20.77
C GLY A 10 9.34 6.04 -19.72
N LEU A 11 9.16 6.97 -18.77
CA LEU A 11 10.11 7.20 -17.69
C LEU A 11 10.21 6.01 -16.72
N MET A 12 9.10 5.34 -16.43
CA MET A 12 9.05 4.15 -15.57
C MET A 12 9.59 2.87 -16.23
N ALA A 13 9.70 2.85 -17.56
CA ALA A 13 10.29 1.73 -18.31
C ALA A 13 11.82 1.77 -18.33
N LEU A 14 12.43 2.89 -17.94
CA LEU A 14 13.88 3.04 -17.90
C LEU A 14 14.48 2.16 -16.79
N THR A 15 15.46 1.34 -17.17
CA THR A 15 16.19 0.40 -16.31
C THR A 15 16.71 1.01 -14.99
N PRO A 16 17.23 2.25 -14.95
CA PRO A 16 17.70 2.88 -13.72
C PRO A 16 16.58 3.12 -12.69
N VAL A 17 15.40 3.53 -13.14
CA VAL A 17 14.23 3.76 -12.26
C VAL A 17 13.76 2.44 -11.67
N ARG A 18 13.76 1.37 -12.48
CA ARG A 18 13.45 0.02 -12.00
C ARG A 18 14.45 -0.44 -10.93
N ARG A 19 15.74 -0.16 -11.06
CA ARG A 19 16.76 -0.55 -10.05
C ARG A 19 16.56 0.18 -8.72
N ILE A 20 16.33 1.49 -8.75
CA ILE A 20 16.06 2.27 -7.53
C ILE A 20 14.77 1.78 -6.87
N ARG A 21 13.74 1.48 -7.66
CA ARG A 21 12.48 0.89 -7.16
C ARG A 21 12.71 -0.44 -6.45
N HIS A 22 13.45 -1.36 -7.07
CA HIS A 22 13.73 -2.67 -6.46
C HIS A 22 14.61 -2.56 -5.21
N ALA A 23 15.57 -1.63 -5.18
CA ALA A 23 16.38 -1.38 -4.00
C ALA A 23 15.51 -0.86 -2.84
N VAL A 24 14.67 0.14 -3.07
CA VAL A 24 13.77 0.69 -2.04
C VAL A 24 12.73 -0.34 -1.58
N MET A 25 12.17 -1.14 -2.48
CA MET A 25 11.23 -2.22 -2.12
C MET A 25 11.90 -3.32 -1.30
N LYS A 26 13.13 -3.69 -1.66
CA LYS A 26 13.95 -4.66 -0.91
C LYS A 26 14.35 -4.12 0.46
N ASP A 27 14.72 -2.85 0.56
CA ASP A 27 15.13 -2.21 1.81
C ASP A 27 13.94 -1.97 2.77
N LEU A 28 12.72 -1.81 2.23
CA LEU A 28 11.48 -1.65 3.02
C LEU A 28 10.69 -2.95 3.21
N GLY A 29 11.12 -4.08 2.63
CA GLY A 29 10.39 -5.36 2.68
C GLY A 29 9.03 -5.35 1.99
N LEU A 30 8.81 -4.45 1.03
CA LEU A 30 7.50 -4.27 0.38
C LEU A 30 7.45 -5.05 -0.95
N PRO A 31 6.42 -5.89 -1.18
CA PRO A 31 6.31 -6.66 -2.42
C PRO A 31 6.07 -5.75 -3.64
N ASP A 32 6.62 -6.15 -4.79
CA ASP A 32 6.59 -5.42 -6.06
C ASP A 32 5.19 -4.96 -6.52
N ASP A 33 4.16 -5.69 -6.11
CA ASP A 33 2.75 -5.44 -6.44
C ASP A 33 2.08 -4.37 -5.55
N MET A 34 2.73 -3.91 -4.48
CA MET A 34 2.25 -2.79 -3.64
C MET A 34 1.94 -1.54 -4.47
N PHE A 35 2.72 -1.29 -5.53
CA PHE A 35 2.53 -0.14 -6.40
C PHE A 35 1.31 -0.24 -7.33
N ARG A 36 0.71 -1.43 -7.50
CA ARG A 36 -0.61 -1.56 -8.16
C ARG A 36 -1.70 -0.88 -7.34
N PHE A 37 -1.56 -0.86 -6.01
CA PHE A 37 -2.48 -0.18 -5.11
C PHE A 37 -2.25 1.33 -5.02
N VAL A 38 -1.06 1.83 -5.37
CA VAL A 38 -0.75 3.28 -5.36
C VAL A 38 -1.52 4.04 -6.45
N ASN A 39 -1.89 3.37 -7.55
CA ASN A 39 -2.77 3.90 -8.60
C ASN A 39 -4.21 3.35 -8.52
N TYR A 40 -4.63 2.82 -7.37
CA TYR A 40 -5.97 2.26 -7.21
C TYR A 40 -7.01 3.39 -7.32
N PRO A 41 -7.83 3.44 -8.39
CA PRO A 41 -8.81 4.53 -8.58
C PRO A 41 -10.00 4.41 -7.62
N THR A 42 -10.08 3.32 -6.87
CA THR A 42 -11.18 3.03 -5.96
C THR A 42 -11.09 3.96 -4.76
N ARG A 43 -12.07 4.85 -4.66
CA ARG A 43 -12.33 5.59 -3.43
C ARG A 43 -13.27 4.76 -2.58
N PHE A 44 -12.85 4.42 -1.38
CA PHE A 44 -13.74 3.82 -0.39
C PHE A 44 -14.58 4.93 0.24
N ASP A 45 -15.88 4.94 -0.03
CA ASP A 45 -16.80 5.88 0.59
C ASP A 45 -17.07 5.48 2.04
N CYS A 46 -16.87 6.42 2.96
CA CYS A 46 -17.10 6.23 4.39
C CYS A 46 -18.05 7.28 4.98
N ARG A 47 -18.74 8.07 4.14
CA ARG A 47 -19.59 9.19 4.59
C ARG A 47 -20.70 8.75 5.55
N GLU A 48 -21.48 7.72 5.18
CA GLU A 48 -22.57 7.23 6.03
C GLU A 48 -22.06 6.59 7.32
N THR A 49 -20.99 5.79 7.25
CA THR A 49 -20.34 5.23 8.45
C THR A 49 -19.90 6.33 9.39
N THR A 50 -19.25 7.38 8.87
CA THR A 50 -18.77 8.52 9.66
C THR A 50 -19.95 9.30 10.26
N ARG A 51 -21.05 9.44 9.52
CA ARG A 51 -22.29 10.08 9.99
C ARG A 51 -22.89 9.32 11.17
N VAL A 52 -22.99 8.01 11.08
CA VAL A 52 -23.59 7.15 12.13
C VAL A 52 -22.69 7.06 13.37
N LEU A 53 -21.37 7.01 13.19
CA LEU A 53 -20.41 6.92 14.31
C LEU A 53 -20.21 8.27 15.03
N LYS A 54 -20.68 9.38 14.46
CA LYS A 54 -20.52 10.70 15.07
C LYS A 54 -21.17 10.76 16.46
N GLY A 55 -20.37 11.09 17.47
CA GLY A 55 -20.82 11.19 18.86
C GLY A 55 -20.83 9.88 19.64
N THR A 56 -20.50 8.74 19.01
CA THR A 56 -20.40 7.44 19.70
C THR A 56 -19.10 7.23 20.45
N GLY A 57 -18.07 8.04 20.15
CA GLY A 57 -16.70 7.83 20.65
C GLY A 57 -15.96 6.67 19.96
N ILE A 58 -16.60 5.94 19.04
CA ILE A 58 -15.97 4.88 18.26
C ILE A 58 -15.09 5.52 17.18
N ALA A 59 -13.79 5.24 17.24
CA ALA A 59 -12.81 5.67 16.26
C ALA A 59 -11.78 4.57 16.03
N VAL A 60 -11.19 4.57 14.83
CA VAL A 60 -10.02 3.74 14.55
C VAL A 60 -8.83 4.37 15.29
N PRO A 61 -8.04 3.60 16.07
CA PRO A 61 -6.82 4.10 16.67
C PRO A 61 -5.83 4.62 15.62
N PRO A 62 -4.84 5.46 15.99
CA PRO A 62 -3.73 5.78 15.11
C PRO A 62 -3.05 4.53 14.56
N LEU A 63 -2.71 4.52 13.27
CA LEU A 63 -2.18 3.33 12.58
C LEU A 63 -0.87 2.85 13.23
N GLU A 64 0.01 3.77 13.63
CA GLU A 64 1.27 3.43 14.30
C GLU A 64 1.09 2.55 15.55
N ASN A 65 -0.07 2.63 16.22
CA ASN A 65 -0.32 1.89 17.45
C ASN A 65 -0.55 0.39 17.22
N TYR A 66 -0.95 -0.02 16.00
CA TYR A 66 -1.31 -1.42 15.72
C TYR A 66 -0.75 -2.00 14.42
N ALA A 67 -0.11 -1.20 13.56
CA ALA A 67 0.44 -1.67 12.29
C ALA A 67 1.39 -2.88 12.45
N TRP A 68 2.24 -2.86 13.48
CA TRP A 68 3.19 -3.95 13.75
C TRP A 68 2.50 -5.29 14.02
N ARG A 69 1.33 -5.30 14.65
CA ARG A 69 0.56 -6.54 14.92
C ARG A 69 -0.01 -7.11 13.64
N LEU A 70 -0.51 -6.24 12.76
CA LEU A 70 -1.02 -6.66 11.46
C LEU A 70 0.10 -7.25 10.61
N TRP A 71 1.29 -6.63 10.64
CA TRP A 71 2.46 -7.14 9.96
C TRP A 71 2.91 -8.50 10.49
N ASP A 72 3.06 -8.63 11.82
CA ASP A 72 3.46 -9.90 12.46
C ASP A 72 2.47 -11.04 12.14
N TYR A 73 1.16 -10.75 12.13
CA TYR A 73 0.17 -11.75 11.74
C TYR A 73 0.30 -12.14 10.26
N TRP A 74 0.46 -11.15 9.37
CA TRP A 74 0.62 -11.40 7.94
C TRP A 74 1.87 -12.24 7.69
N GLU A 75 3.02 -11.84 8.24
CA GLU A 75 4.31 -12.52 8.07
C GLU A 75 4.24 -13.99 8.47
N ARG A 76 3.49 -14.32 9.53
CA ARG A 76 3.42 -15.69 10.07
C ARG A 76 2.39 -16.60 9.41
N HIS A 77 1.41 -16.04 8.69
CA HIS A 77 0.23 -16.82 8.25
C HIS A 77 -0.17 -16.57 6.80
N LEU A 78 0.19 -15.43 6.24
CA LEU A 78 -0.28 -14.94 4.95
C LEU A 78 0.87 -14.61 3.99
N ASP A 79 2.12 -14.61 4.46
CA ASP A 79 3.29 -14.43 3.61
C ASP A 79 3.32 -15.58 2.58
N PRO A 80 3.20 -15.29 1.28
CA PRO A 80 3.25 -16.30 0.23
C PRO A 80 4.51 -17.16 0.29
N ASP A 81 5.64 -16.60 0.72
CA ASP A 81 6.92 -17.28 0.78
C ASP A 81 6.96 -18.37 1.86
N LEU A 82 6.05 -18.35 2.84
CA LEU A 82 5.89 -19.44 3.82
C LEU A 82 5.34 -20.74 3.21
N PHE A 83 4.70 -20.67 2.05
CA PHE A 83 4.01 -21.79 1.42
C PHE A 83 4.72 -22.32 0.16
N VAL A 84 5.96 -21.89 -0.08
CA VAL A 84 6.77 -22.29 -1.23
C VAL A 84 7.89 -23.23 -0.76
N ASP A 85 7.96 -24.45 -1.34
CA ASP A 85 9.07 -25.40 -1.19
C ASP A 85 10.26 -25.06 -2.11
#